data_AF-A0A849QDA9-F1
#
_entry.id   AF-A0A849QDA9-F1
#
_cell.length_a   1.000
_cell.length_b   1.000
_cell.length_c   1.000
_cell.angle_alpha   90.00
_cell.angle_beta   90.00
_cell.angle_gamma   90.00
#
_symmetry.space_group_name_H-M   'P 1'
#
loop_
_entity.id
_entity.type
_entity.pdbx_description
1 polymer ?
#
loop_
_entity_poly.entity_id
_entity_poly.type
_entity_poly.pdbx_seq_one_letter_code
_entity_poly.pdbx_strand_id
1 'polypeptide(L)'
;AGEYPDALAHPMSYVDDATSFRNMTFLYISLPFTSPSLQPPPPGVTQAFEVTGSMAVMGDTVFWVIANLLYWIFWLNIMVGIFNALPAIPLDGGYIFRDGISWLLEKLRPSKQPSEVDITATKVTVALSVLILFLILWQFIGPWVGAAAGL
;
A
#
# COMPACT_ATOMS: atom_id res chain seq x y z
N ALA A 1 -30.20 8.23 -9.27
CA ALA A 1 -29.40 7.46 -10.26
C ALA A 1 -28.39 8.30 -11.04
N GLY A 2 -28.34 9.64 -10.86
CA GLY A 2 -27.40 10.54 -11.55
C GLY A 2 -26.29 11.15 -10.68
N GLU A 3 -26.22 10.85 -9.37
CA GLU A 3 -25.26 11.50 -8.45
C GLU A 3 -23.86 10.86 -8.47
N TYR A 4 -23.75 9.56 -8.74
CA TYR A 4 -22.47 8.86 -8.71
C TYR A 4 -21.49 9.27 -9.83
N PRO A 5 -21.92 9.47 -11.10
CA PRO A 5 -21.00 9.89 -12.17
C PRO A 5 -20.46 11.30 -11.95
N ASP A 6 -21.30 12.21 -11.44
CA ASP A 6 -20.96 13.62 -11.26
C ASP A 6 -20.02 13.82 -10.05
N ALA A 7 -20.21 13.05 -8.98
CA ALA A 7 -19.27 13.02 -7.86
C ALA A 7 -17.88 12.45 -8.23
N LEU A 8 -17.80 11.59 -9.26
CA LEU A 8 -16.53 11.10 -9.82
C LEU A 8 -15.87 12.10 -10.79
N ALA A 9 -16.65 13.03 -11.34
CA ALA A 9 -16.17 14.12 -12.19
C ALA A 9 -15.67 15.31 -11.36
N HIS A 10 -16.43 15.68 -10.34
CA HIS A 10 -16.26 16.89 -9.55
C HIS A 10 -16.32 16.59 -8.05
N PRO A 11 -15.41 15.78 -7.51
CA PRO A 11 -15.50 15.34 -6.12
C PRO A 11 -15.39 16.47 -5.12
N MET A 12 -14.58 17.46 -5.47
CA MET A 12 -14.30 18.62 -4.63
C MET A 12 -15.43 19.63 -4.66
N SER A 13 -16.37 19.56 -5.62
CA SER A 13 -17.56 20.42 -5.60
C SER A 13 -18.61 19.96 -4.60
N TYR A 14 -18.45 18.76 -4.02
CA TYR A 14 -19.31 18.21 -2.97
C TYR A 14 -18.63 18.22 -1.59
N VAL A 15 -17.55 18.99 -1.43
CA VAL A 15 -16.82 19.13 -0.17
C VAL A 15 -17.27 20.39 0.54
N ASP A 16 -18.28 20.24 1.39
CA ASP A 16 -18.80 21.33 2.23
C ASP A 16 -18.22 21.31 3.66
N ASP A 17 -17.73 20.16 4.11
CA ASP A 17 -17.17 19.97 5.46
C ASP A 17 -15.99 18.99 5.48
N ALA A 18 -15.32 18.89 6.64
CA ALA A 18 -14.19 17.99 6.83
C ALA A 18 -14.56 16.50 6.64
N THR A 19 -15.80 16.13 6.94
CA THR A 19 -16.29 14.76 6.76
C THR A 19 -16.45 14.43 5.28
N SER A 20 -17.04 15.34 4.51
CA SER A 20 -17.22 15.19 3.06
C SER A 20 -15.88 15.19 2.34
N PHE A 21 -14.94 16.05 2.76
CA PHE A 21 -13.56 16.00 2.27
C PHE A 21 -12.93 14.62 2.46
N ARG A 22 -13.01 14.07 3.68
CA ARG A 22 -12.47 12.75 4.01
C ARG A 22 -13.13 11.66 3.15
N ASN A 23 -14.45 11.67 3.04
CA ASN A 23 -15.20 10.66 2.30
C ASN A 23 -14.86 10.68 0.80
N MET A 24 -14.81 11.88 0.19
CA MET A 24 -14.43 12.05 -1.22
C MET A 24 -12.96 11.68 -1.46
N THR A 25 -12.06 12.07 -0.56
CA THR A 25 -10.64 11.68 -0.65
C THR A 25 -10.47 10.16 -0.60
N PHE A 26 -11.17 9.47 0.30
CA PHE A 26 -11.12 8.01 0.37
C PHE A 26 -11.74 7.33 -0.84
N LEU A 27 -12.80 7.89 -1.43
CA LEU A 27 -13.34 7.40 -2.69
C LEU A 27 -12.25 7.44 -3.78
N TYR A 28 -11.55 8.56 -3.94
CA TYR A 28 -10.48 8.72 -4.94
C TYR A 28 -9.32 7.75 -4.74
N ILE A 29 -8.86 7.65 -3.49
CA ILE A 29 -7.77 6.75 -3.11
C ILE A 29 -8.17 5.28 -3.32
N SER A 30 -9.45 4.93 -3.16
CA SER A 30 -9.93 3.56 -3.30
C SER A 30 -10.37 3.17 -4.72
N LEU A 31 -10.40 4.09 -5.69
CA LEU A 31 -10.80 3.84 -7.08
C LEU A 31 -10.22 2.58 -7.77
N PRO A 32 -8.94 2.18 -7.60
CA PRO A 32 -8.40 0.99 -8.27
C PRO A 32 -8.91 -0.29 -7.62
N PHE A 33 -9.32 -0.20 -6.36
CA PHE A 33 -9.81 -1.30 -5.54
C PHE A 33 -11.34 -1.37 -5.53
N THR A 34 -12.03 -0.39 -6.14
CA THR A 34 -13.48 -0.45 -6.34
C THR A 34 -13.85 -1.57 -7.31
N SER A 35 -15.04 -2.13 -7.13
CA SER A 35 -15.62 -3.13 -8.02
C SER A 35 -16.89 -2.53 -8.66
N PRO A 36 -16.91 -2.24 -9.98
CA PRO A 36 -15.87 -2.47 -10.98
C PRO A 36 -14.69 -1.49 -10.90
N SER A 37 -13.48 -1.94 -11.26
CA SER A 37 -12.27 -1.12 -11.23
C SER A 37 -12.36 0.01 -12.26
N LEU A 38 -12.23 1.25 -11.81
CA LEU A 38 -12.23 2.43 -12.70
C LEU A 38 -10.83 2.83 -13.17
N GLN A 39 -9.81 2.00 -12.89
CA GLN A 39 -8.42 2.22 -13.29
C GLN A 39 -7.83 0.97 -13.96
N PRO A 40 -7.17 1.10 -15.13
CA PRO A 40 -7.06 2.33 -15.93
C PRO A 40 -8.45 2.83 -16.38
N PRO A 41 -8.65 4.16 -16.54
CA PRO A 41 -9.95 4.72 -16.90
C PRO A 41 -10.51 4.07 -18.18
N PRO A 42 -11.71 3.46 -18.13
CA PRO A 42 -12.28 2.83 -19.31
C PRO A 42 -12.63 3.88 -20.37
N PRO A 43 -12.69 3.51 -21.67
CA PRO A 43 -12.93 4.47 -22.75
C PRO A 43 -14.20 5.31 -22.58
N GLY A 44 -15.27 4.74 -22.01
CA GLY A 44 -16.51 5.48 -21.75
C GLY A 44 -16.37 6.58 -20.69
N VAL A 45 -15.40 6.49 -19.79
CA VAL A 45 -15.09 7.53 -18.80
C VAL A 45 -14.21 8.58 -19.45
N THR A 46 -13.10 8.20 -20.09
CA THR A 46 -12.17 9.18 -20.69
C THR A 46 -12.80 9.98 -21.83
N GLN A 47 -13.76 9.41 -22.56
CA GLN A 47 -14.51 10.12 -23.61
C GLN A 47 -15.58 11.07 -23.06
N ALA A 48 -15.99 10.91 -21.79
CA ALA A 48 -16.93 11.81 -21.15
C ALA A 48 -16.26 13.07 -20.57
N PHE A 49 -14.92 13.12 -20.57
CA PHE A 49 -14.13 14.21 -20.02
C PHE A 49 -13.24 14.83 -21.10
N GLU A 50 -13.32 16.16 -21.25
CA GLU A 50 -12.40 16.92 -22.07
C GLU A 50 -11.31 17.56 -21.21
N VAL A 51 -10.06 17.48 -21.65
CA VAL A 51 -8.95 18.14 -20.95
C VAL A 51 -8.98 19.63 -21.29
N THR A 52 -9.26 20.45 -20.28
CA THR A 52 -9.33 21.91 -20.42
C THR A 52 -8.14 22.62 -19.76
N GLY A 53 -7.98 23.92 -20.03
CA GLY A 53 -6.96 24.75 -19.39
C GLY A 53 -5.55 24.54 -19.95
N SER A 54 -4.53 24.78 -19.13
CA SER A 54 -3.11 24.66 -19.55
C SER A 54 -2.70 23.24 -19.94
N MET A 55 -3.38 22.24 -19.38
CA MET A 55 -3.13 20.83 -19.67
C MET A 55 -3.67 20.40 -21.04
N ALA A 56 -4.62 21.15 -21.63
CA ALA A 56 -5.18 20.84 -22.95
C ALA A 56 -4.13 20.86 -24.06
N VAL A 57 -3.02 21.60 -23.87
CA VAL A 57 -1.94 21.76 -24.85
C VAL A 57 -1.29 20.42 -25.23
N MET A 58 -1.30 19.43 -24.33
CA MET A 58 -0.72 18.12 -24.60
C MET A 58 -1.67 17.15 -25.33
N GLY A 59 -2.95 17.49 -25.42
CA GLY A 59 -4.01 16.64 -25.99
C GLY A 59 -4.48 15.53 -25.04
N ASP A 60 -5.75 15.14 -25.19
CA ASP A 60 -6.45 14.22 -24.27
C ASP A 60 -5.72 12.88 -24.10
N THR A 61 -5.30 12.27 -25.21
CA THR A 61 -4.61 10.97 -25.18
C THR A 61 -3.34 11.01 -24.35
N VAL A 62 -2.50 12.03 -24.54
CA VAL A 62 -1.22 12.16 -23.83
C VAL A 62 -1.46 12.45 -22.36
N PHE A 63 -2.43 13.33 -22.06
CA PHE A 63 -2.83 13.62 -20.69
C PHE A 63 -3.25 12.36 -19.94
N TRP A 64 -4.17 11.57 -20.51
CA TRP A 64 -4.67 10.37 -19.85
C TRP A 64 -3.58 9.30 -19.64
N VAL A 65 -2.63 9.17 -20.57
CA VAL A 65 -1.48 8.28 -20.39
C VAL A 65 -0.60 8.75 -19.23
N ILE A 66 -0.25 10.03 -19.17
CA ILE A 66 0.59 10.60 -18.10
C ILE A 66 -0.12 10.49 -16.75
N ALA A 67 -1.40 10.85 -16.68
CA ALA A 67 -2.21 10.74 -15.47
C ALA A 67 -2.24 9.31 -14.94
N ASN A 68 -2.48 8.33 -15.83
CA ASN A 68 -2.45 6.92 -15.46
C ASN A 68 -1.06 6.46 -15.00
N LEU A 69 0.02 6.91 -15.66
CA LEU A 69 1.39 6.58 -15.23
C LEU A 69 1.73 7.14 -13.86
N LEU A 70 1.48 8.43 -13.62
CA LEU A 70 1.72 9.08 -12.33
C LEU A 70 0.94 8.38 -11.22
N TYR A 71 -0.30 8.00 -11.53
CA TYR A 71 -1.15 7.25 -10.62
C TYR A 71 -0.54 5.91 -10.20
N TRP A 72 -0.11 5.10 -11.17
CA TRP A 72 0.51 3.81 -10.87
C TRP A 72 1.88 3.95 -10.21
N ILE A 73 2.71 4.91 -10.64
CA ILE A 73 4.01 5.19 -10.03
C ILE A 73 3.84 5.55 -8.55
N PHE A 74 2.85 6.39 -8.23
CA PHE A 74 2.53 6.74 -6.85
C PHE A 74 2.22 5.50 -6.01
N TRP A 75 1.31 4.65 -6.47
CA TRP A 75 0.91 3.45 -5.73
C TRP A 75 2.01 2.40 -5.62
N LEU A 76 2.78 2.18 -6.70
CA LEU A 76 3.90 1.26 -6.68
C LEU A 76 4.98 1.71 -5.69
N ASN A 77 5.29 3.01 -5.62
CA ASN A 77 6.24 3.54 -4.63
C ASN A 77 5.75 3.32 -3.19
N ILE A 78 4.45 3.50 -2.93
CA ILE A 78 3.87 3.21 -1.61
C ILE A 78 4.00 1.72 -1.28
N MET A 79 3.63 0.82 -2.20
CA MET A 79 3.72 -0.61 -1.97
C MET A 79 5.17 -1.08 -1.73
N VAL A 80 6.12 -0.60 -2.54
CA VAL A 80 7.55 -0.90 -2.38
C VAL A 80 8.07 -0.33 -1.06
N GLY A 81 7.68 0.89 -0.69
CA GLY A 81 8.06 1.50 0.58
C GLY A 81 7.55 0.71 1.79
N ILE A 82 6.27 0.29 1.77
CA ILE A 82 5.69 -0.55 2.82
C ILE A 82 6.37 -1.91 2.87
N PHE A 83 6.62 -2.53 1.72
CA PHE A 83 7.31 -3.83 1.64
C PHE A 83 8.71 -3.74 2.24
N ASN A 84 9.49 -2.72 1.88
CA ASN A 84 10.81 -2.50 2.46
C ASN A 84 10.78 -2.18 3.96
N ALA A 85 9.68 -1.63 4.48
CA ALA A 85 9.51 -1.34 5.90
C ALA A 85 9.08 -2.54 6.75
N LEU A 86 8.82 -3.72 6.14
CA LEU A 86 8.43 -4.91 6.90
C LEU A 86 9.56 -5.39 7.82
N PRO A 87 9.25 -5.91 9.03
CA PRO A 87 10.24 -6.43 9.97
C PRO A 87 10.70 -7.84 9.56
N ALA A 88 11.27 -7.97 8.36
CA ALA A 88 11.76 -9.22 7.81
C ALA A 88 13.11 -9.02 7.12
N ILE A 89 14.14 -9.77 7.50
CA ILE A 89 15.46 -9.74 6.85
C ILE A 89 15.37 -10.53 5.52
N PRO A 90 15.81 -10.00 4.37
CA PRO A 90 16.79 -8.92 4.19
C PRO A 90 16.23 -7.51 3.90
N LEU A 91 14.96 -7.22 4.20
CA LEU A 91 14.36 -5.90 3.95
C LEU A 91 14.88 -4.86 4.94
N ASP A 92 14.90 -3.60 4.53
CA ASP A 92 15.43 -2.47 5.32
C ASP A 92 14.78 -2.38 6.71
N GLY A 93 13.47 -2.59 6.78
CA GLY A 93 12.69 -2.61 8.01
C GLY A 93 13.08 -3.74 8.97
N GLY A 94 13.61 -4.86 8.45
CA GLY A 94 14.14 -5.95 9.26
C GLY A 94 15.39 -5.54 10.06
N TYR A 95 16.28 -4.75 9.45
CA TYR A 95 17.47 -4.24 10.14
C TYR A 95 17.11 -3.15 11.16
N ILE A 96 16.24 -2.21 10.80
CA ILE A 96 15.75 -1.18 11.73
C ILE A 96 15.04 -1.84 12.93
N PHE A 97 14.21 -2.86 12.68
CA PHE A 97 13.54 -3.60 13.73
C PHE A 97 14.53 -4.32 14.65
N ARG A 98 15.55 -4.98 14.09
CA ARG A 98 16.62 -5.63 14.87
C ARG A 98 17.32 -4.64 15.80
N ASP A 99 17.71 -3.49 15.27
CA ASP A 99 18.44 -2.47 16.03
C ASP A 99 17.54 -1.89 17.14
N GLY A 100 16.24 -1.71 16.87
CA GLY A 100 15.25 -1.34 17.88
C GLY A 100 15.08 -2.39 19.00
N ILE A 101 15.07 -3.68 18.65
CA ILE A 101 15.05 -4.77 19.62
C ILE A 101 16.35 -4.82 20.43
N SER A 102 17.49 -4.63 19.79
CA SER A 102 18.80 -4.59 20.45
C SER A 102 18.83 -3.48 21.50
N TRP A 103 18.46 -2.25 21.11
CA TRP A 103 18.35 -1.11 22.01
C TRP A 103 17.39 -1.36 23.19
N LEU A 104 16.22 -1.95 22.93
CA LEU A 104 15.26 -2.29 23.98
C LEU A 104 15.83 -3.31 24.97
N LEU A 105 16.53 -4.33 24.48
CA LEU A 105 17.14 -5.37 25.31
C LEU A 105 18.31 -4.84 26.13
N GLU A 106 19.12 -3.93 25.59
CA GLU A 106 20.19 -3.25 26.34
C GLU A 106 19.62 -2.48 27.53
N LYS A 107 18.51 -1.76 27.31
CA LYS A 107 17.84 -1.00 28.37
C LYS A 107 17.23 -1.89 29.45
N LEU A 108 16.71 -3.07 29.08
CA LEU A 108 16.08 -4.01 30.02
C LEU A 108 17.09 -4.92 30.74
N ARG A 109 18.25 -5.19 30.13
CA ARG A 109 19.29 -6.09 30.65
C ARG A 109 20.67 -5.42 30.66
N PRO A 110 20.85 -4.31 31.41
CA PRO A 110 22.10 -3.57 31.40
C PRO A 110 23.31 -4.37 31.93
N SER A 111 23.08 -5.49 32.63
CA SER A 111 24.12 -6.38 33.13
C SER A 111 24.67 -7.36 32.09
N LYS A 112 24.07 -7.47 30.91
CA LYS A 112 24.56 -8.35 29.83
C LYS A 112 25.58 -7.65 28.95
N GLN A 113 26.53 -8.42 28.40
CA GLN A 113 27.45 -7.89 27.40
C GLN A 113 26.68 -7.45 26.14
N PRO A 114 27.03 -6.30 25.54
CA PRO A 114 26.38 -5.80 24.33
C PRO A 114 26.36 -6.83 23.17
N SER A 115 27.42 -7.62 23.05
CA SER A 115 27.52 -8.70 22.06
C SER A 115 26.46 -9.79 22.24
N GLU A 116 26.13 -10.16 23.48
CA GLU A 116 25.08 -11.16 23.74
C GLU A 116 23.69 -10.60 23.44
N VAL A 117 23.48 -9.30 23.66
CA VAL A 117 22.22 -8.62 23.36
C VAL A 117 21.98 -8.58 21.86
N ASP A 118 22.98 -8.20 21.08
CA ASP A 118 22.88 -8.12 19.62
C ASP A 118 22.64 -9.50 18.96
N ILE A 119 23.31 -10.54 19.44
CA ILE A 119 23.07 -11.92 18.99
C ILE A 119 21.63 -12.34 19.30
N THR A 120 21.11 -11.97 20.47
CA THR A 120 19.73 -12.28 20.86
C THR A 120 18.73 -11.53 19.98
N ALA A 121 18.95 -10.23 19.77
CA ALA A 121 18.12 -9.39 18.90
C ALA A 121 18.09 -9.92 17.47
N THR A 122 19.25 -10.33 16.94
CA THR A 122 19.37 -10.94 15.61
C THR A 122 18.57 -12.24 15.53
N LYS A 123 18.72 -13.16 16.50
CA LYS A 123 17.97 -14.43 16.52
C LYS A 123 16.46 -14.21 16.59
N VAL A 124 16.01 -13.30 17.45
CA VAL A 124 14.59 -12.95 17.57
C VAL A 124 14.07 -12.37 16.26
N THR A 125 14.81 -11.45 15.65
CA THR A 125 14.41 -10.81 14.39
C THR A 125 14.35 -11.82 13.24
N VAL A 126 15.33 -12.71 13.11
CA VAL A 126 15.32 -13.76 12.07
C VAL A 126 14.17 -14.74 12.31
N ALA A 127 13.94 -15.17 13.56
CA ALA A 127 12.83 -16.06 13.88
C ALA A 127 11.48 -15.42 13.55
N LEU A 128 11.28 -14.14 13.87
CA LEU A 128 10.09 -13.38 13.49
C LEU A 128 9.98 -13.21 11.97
N SER A 129 11.09 -12.94 11.27
CA SER A 129 11.12 -12.83 9.80
C SER A 129 10.62 -14.12 9.15
N VAL A 130 11.13 -15.27 9.61
CA VAL A 130 10.73 -16.59 9.12
C VAL A 130 9.28 -16.89 9.47
N LEU A 131 8.82 -16.54 10.67
CA LEU A 131 7.43 -16.71 11.07
C LEU A 131 6.50 -15.88 10.18
N ILE A 132 6.80 -14.61 9.94
CA ILE A 132 6.00 -13.72 9.08
C ILE A 132 5.97 -14.29 7.66
N LEU A 133 7.11 -14.69 7.11
CA LEU A 133 7.19 -15.32 5.80
C LEU A 133 6.32 -16.59 5.75
N PHE A 134 6.42 -17.43 6.78
CA PHE A 134 5.59 -18.63 6.89
C PHE A 134 4.09 -18.29 6.90
N LEU A 135 3.66 -17.31 7.69
CA LEU A 135 2.25 -16.90 7.77
C LEU A 135 1.73 -16.37 6.43
N ILE A 136 2.55 -15.60 5.70
CA ILE A 136 2.21 -15.11 4.37
C ILE A 136 2.05 -16.29 3.39
N LEU A 137 3.03 -17.19 3.33
CA LEU A 137 2.97 -18.36 2.45
C LEU A 137 1.82 -19.31 2.80
N TRP A 138 1.54 -19.46 4.09
CA TRP A 138 0.43 -20.26 4.60
C TRP A 138 -0.92 -19.75 4.12
N GLN A 139 -1.11 -18.44 3.93
CA GLN A 139 -2.36 -17.90 3.40
C GLN A 139 -2.66 -18.38 1.96
N PHE A 140 -1.62 -18.66 1.18
CA PHE A 140 -1.76 -19.19 -0.17
C PHE A 140 -1.84 -20.72 -0.20
N ILE A 141 -1.05 -21.41 0.63
CA ILE A 141 -0.94 -22.89 0.61
C ILE A 141 -2.04 -23.55 1.44
N GLY A 142 -2.41 -22.95 2.58
CA GLY A 142 -3.37 -23.47 3.55
C GLY A 142 -4.70 -23.91 2.93
N PRO A 143 -5.34 -23.09 2.07
CA PRO A 143 -6.58 -23.48 1.39
C PRO A 143 -6.45 -24.76 0.54
N TRP A 144 -5.31 -24.97 -0.11
CA TRP A 144 -5.06 -26.14 -0.96
C TRP A 144 -4.78 -27.39 -0.13
N VAL A 145 -4.04 -27.23 0.96
CA VAL A 145 -3.76 -28.34 1.88
C VAL A 145 -5.03 -28.78 2.61
N GLY A 146 -5.87 -27.85 3.07
CA GLY A 146 -7.17 -28.17 3.65
C GLY A 146 -8.05 -28.94 2.67
N ALA A 147 -8.17 -28.42 1.43
CA ALA A 147 -8.90 -29.10 0.38
C ALA A 147 -8.36 -30.50 0.03
N ALA A 148 -7.03 -30.68 0.01
CA ALA A 148 -6.39 -31.98 -0.26
C ALA A 148 -6.49 -32.96 0.93
N ALA A 149 -6.54 -32.45 2.16
CA ALA A 149 -6.69 -33.23 3.38
C ALA A 149 -8.16 -33.54 3.74
N GLY A 150 -9.12 -33.00 2.97
CA GLY A 150 -10.55 -33.18 3.22
C GLY A 150 -11.09 -32.42 4.44
N LEU A 151 -10.42 -31.32 4.83
CA LEU A 151 -10.82 -30.41 5.90
C LEU A 151 -11.55 -29.18 5.36
#